data_AF-A0A962ZMS3-F1
#
_entry.id   AF-A0A962ZMS3-F1
#
_cell.length_a   1.000
_cell.length_b   1.000
_cell.length_c   1.000
_cell.angle_alpha   90.00
_cell.angle_beta   90.00
_cell.angle_gamma   90.00
#
_symmetry.space_group_name_H-M   'P 1'
#
loop_
_entity.id
_entity.type
_entity.pdbx_description
1 polymer ?
#
loop_
_entity_poly.entity_id
_entity_poly.type
_entity_poly.pdbx_seq_one_letter_code
_entity_poly.pdbx_strand_id
1 'polypeptide(L)' 'MSAKYYTQFLLSDSQYCDSNEFSGVVELSRPMDQDSEVHDIEAVLARNFDLQRDAVTLVSWSRLH' A
#
# COMPACT_ATOMS: atom_id res chain seq x y z
N MET A 1 -15.56 3.31 -12.15
CA MET A 1 -15.83 2.95 -10.75
C MET A 1 -14.50 2.80 -10.08
N SER A 2 -14.17 3.68 -9.13
CA SER A 2 -12.98 3.51 -8.32
C SER A 2 -13.20 2.36 -7.34
N ALA A 3 -12.16 1.59 -7.07
CA ALA A 3 -12.20 0.51 -6.09
C ALA A 3 -11.38 0.96 -4.87
N LYS A 4 -11.96 0.79 -3.69
CA LYS A 4 -11.29 1.08 -2.42
C LYS A 4 -10.67 -0.19 -1.89
N TYR A 5 -9.44 -0.10 -1.43
CA TYR A 5 -8.72 -1.19 -0.82
C TYR A 5 -8.21 -0.73 0.52
N TYR A 6 -8.61 -1.43 1.58
CA TYR A 6 -7.94 -1.32 2.86
C TYR A 6 -6.60 -2.03 2.75
N THR A 7 -5.52 -1.38 3.16
CA THR A 7 -4.17 -1.91 3.08
C THR A 7 -3.47 -1.68 4.41
N GLN A 8 -2.66 -2.64 4.80
CA GLN A 8 -1.82 -2.61 5.98
C GLN A 8 -0.43 -2.98 5.52
N PHE A 9 0.54 -2.12 5.80
CA PHE A 9 1.90 -2.22 5.30
C PHE A 9 2.88 -1.77 6.36
N LEU A 10 4.08 -2.30 6.28
CA LEU A 10 5.21 -1.92 7.10
C LEU A 10 6.13 -1.05 6.25
N LEU A 11 6.58 0.06 6.81
CA LEU A 11 7.68 0.81 6.25
C LEU A 11 8.99 0.24 6.83
N SER A 12 10.03 0.10 6.02
CA SER A 12 11.37 -0.32 6.49
C SER A 12 12.37 0.82 6.47
N ASP A 13 11.90 2.06 6.33
CA ASP A 13 12.78 3.22 6.32
C ASP A 13 13.40 3.45 7.71
N SER A 14 14.72 3.59 7.72
CA SER A 14 15.55 3.78 8.92
C SER A 14 15.20 5.02 9.75
N GLN A 15 14.37 5.93 9.24
CA GLN A 15 13.90 7.11 9.97
C GLN A 15 12.76 6.83 10.97
N TYR A 16 12.04 5.72 10.86
CA TYR A 16 10.92 5.42 11.74
C TYR A 16 11.29 4.27 12.70
N CYS A 17 11.67 4.64 13.92
CA CYS A 17 12.44 3.75 14.81
C CYS A 17 11.62 2.90 15.80
N ASP A 18 10.28 2.99 15.86
CA ASP A 18 9.54 2.33 16.97
C ASP A 18 8.20 1.63 16.61
N SER A 19 7.55 1.96 15.49
CA SER A 19 6.36 1.24 15.01
C SER A 19 6.06 1.70 13.60
N ASN A 20 6.54 0.93 12.63
CA ASN A 20 6.45 1.30 11.22
C ASN A 20 5.27 0.65 10.51
N GLU A 21 4.29 0.22 11.29
CA GLU A 21 3.07 -0.41 10.79
C GLU A 21 2.02 0.66 10.53
N PHE A 22 1.64 0.78 9.26
CA PHE A 22 0.64 1.72 8.81
C PHE A 22 -0.53 0.96 8.19
N SER A 23 -1.73 1.47 8.44
CA SER A 23 -2.95 0.98 7.80
C SER A 23 -3.70 2.15 7.18
N GLY A 24 -4.20 1.96 5.98
CA GLY A 24 -4.83 3.01 5.19
C GLY A 24 -5.82 2.47 4.18
N VAL A 25 -6.59 3.38 3.59
CA VAL A 25 -7.46 3.07 2.46
C VAL A 25 -6.86 3.68 1.21
N VAL A 26 -6.58 2.84 0.22
CA VAL A 26 -6.08 3.23 -1.08
C VAL A 26 -7.24 3.19 -2.06
N GLU A 27 -7.48 4.31 -2.74
CA GLU A 27 -8.48 4.38 -3.80
C GLU A 27 -7.78 4.27 -5.16
N LEU A 28 -8.12 3.21 -5.89
CA LEU A 28 -7.60 2.98 -7.22
C LEU A 28 -8.62 3.38 -8.27
N SER A 29 -8.14 4.14 -9.26
CA SER A 29 -8.94 4.69 -10.34
C SER A 29 -9.43 3.62 -11.32
N ARG A 30 -8.76 2.46 -11.35
CA ARG A 30 -9.10 1.29 -12.16
C ARG A 30 -9.07 0.04 -11.28
N PRO A 31 -10.00 -0.91 -11.47
CA PRO A 31 -9.93 -2.21 -10.81
C PRO A 31 -8.66 -2.93 -11.27
N MET A 32 -7.93 -3.50 -10.33
CA MET A 32 -6.66 -4.20 -10.57
C MET A 32 -6.90 -5.59 -11.16
N ASP A 33 -6.01 -6.03 -12.05
CA ASP A 33 -5.88 -7.43 -12.45
C ASP A 33 -5.17 -8.22 -11.34
N GLN A 34 -5.61 -9.45 -11.07
CA GLN A 34 -5.21 -10.26 -9.90
C GLN A 34 -3.69 -10.40 -9.69
N ASP A 35 -2.89 -10.40 -10.75
CA ASP A 35 -1.42 -10.49 -10.66
C ASP A 35 -0.72 -9.16 -10.33
N SER A 36 -1.36 -8.01 -10.57
CA SER A 36 -0.81 -6.68 -10.27
C SER A 36 -1.24 -6.14 -8.91
N GLU A 37 -2.17 -6.82 -8.21
CA GLU A 37 -2.85 -6.39 -6.97
C GLU A 37 -1.88 -5.85 -5.90
N VAL A 38 -0.78 -6.53 -5.65
CA VAL A 38 0.18 -6.10 -4.61
C VAL A 38 1.10 -4.99 -5.12
N HIS A 39 1.56 -5.09 -6.37
CA HIS A 39 2.56 -4.19 -6.92
C HIS A 39 2.07 -2.76 -7.13
N ASP A 40 0.83 -2.55 -7.62
CA ASP A 40 0.34 -1.17 -7.74
C ASP A 40 -0.04 -0.59 -6.38
N ILE A 41 -0.55 -1.40 -5.45
CA ILE A 41 -0.83 -0.94 -4.08
C ILE A 41 0.47 -0.44 -3.45
N GLU A 42 1.54 -1.24 -3.48
CA GLU A 42 2.85 -0.83 -2.95
C GLU A 42 3.40 0.40 -3.68
N ALA A 43 3.24 0.49 -5.00
CA ALA A 43 3.66 1.67 -5.76
C ALA A 43 2.90 2.94 -5.37
N VAL A 44 1.58 2.83 -5.15
CA VAL A 44 0.73 3.95 -4.74
C VAL A 44 1.04 4.33 -3.30
N LEU A 45 1.23 3.36 -2.40
CA LEU A 45 1.65 3.62 -1.03
C LEU A 45 3.02 4.29 -1.00
N ALA A 46 4.01 3.74 -1.68
CA ALA A 46 5.35 4.32 -1.80
C ALA A 46 5.30 5.77 -2.32
N ARG A 47 4.51 6.05 -3.36
CA ARG A 47 4.32 7.42 -3.87
C ARG A 47 3.60 8.36 -2.89
N ASN A 48 2.64 7.86 -2.11
CA ASN A 48 1.93 8.69 -1.12
C ASN A 48 2.81 9.02 0.09
N PHE A 49 3.71 8.12 0.46
CA PHE A 49 4.64 8.30 1.59
C PHE A 49 5.99 8.90 1.16
N ASP A 50 6.19 9.19 -0.13
CA ASP A 50 7.45 9.65 -0.73
C ASP A 50 8.64 8.71 -0.44
N LEU A 51 8.38 7.40 -0.48
CA LEU A 51 9.34 6.33 -0.22
C LEU A 51 9.63 5.51 -1.48
N GLN A 52 10.74 4.78 -1.45
CA GLN A 52 11.02 3.74 -2.45
C GLN A 52 10.05 2.58 -2.28
N ARG A 53 9.65 1.93 -3.38
CA ARG A 53 8.77 0.76 -3.33
C ARG A 53 9.34 -0.34 -2.43
N ASP A 54 10.65 -0.57 -2.49
CA ASP A 54 11.33 -1.59 -1.67
C ASP A 54 11.36 -1.26 -0.17
N ALA A 55 11.02 -0.02 0.20
CA ALA A 55 10.87 0.40 1.60
C ALA A 55 9.44 0.19 2.13
N VAL A 56 8.50 -0.27 1.30
CA VAL A 56 7.11 -0.56 1.66
C VAL A 56 6.87 -2.06 1.52
N THR A 57 6.49 -2.71 2.61
CA THR A 57 6.13 -4.13 2.61
C THR A 57 4.66 -4.26 2.90
N LEU A 58 3.86 -4.68 1.92
CA LEU A 58 2.44 -4.94 2.14
C LEU A 58 2.25 -6.18 3.03
N VAL A 59 1.60 -6.02 4.18
CA VAL A 59 1.31 -7.10 5.14
C VAL A 59 -0.05 -7.72 4.89
N SER A 60 -1.06 -6.86 4.70
CA SER A 60 -2.43 -7.28 4.46
C SER A 60 -3.14 -6.29 3.57
N TRP A 61 -4.10 -6.77 2.79
CA TRP A 61 -4.98 -5.92 2.02
C TRP A 61 -6.36 -6.57 1.89
N SER A 62 -7.37 -5.74 1.73
CA SER A 62 -8.76 -6.17 1.62
C SER A 62 -9.52 -5.17 0.78
N ARG A 63 -10.21 -5.65 -0.26
CA ARG A 63 -11.06 -4.80 -1.08
C ARG A 63 -12.29 -4.37 -0.28
N LEU A 64 -12.49 -3.06 -0.15
CA LEU A 64 -13.70 -2.47 0.39
C LEU A 64 -14.74 -2.43 -0.73
N HIS A 65 -15.85 -3.14 -0.50
CA HIS A 65 -16.88 -3.43 -1.50
C HIS A 65 -18.02 -2.42 -1.50
#